data_AF-A0A3L7ZWC1-F1
#
_entry.id   AF-A0A3L7ZWC1-F1
#
_cell.length_a   1.000
_cell.length_b   1.000
_cell.length_c   1.000
_cell.angle_alpha   90.00
_cell.angle_beta   90.00
_cell.angle_gamma   90.00
#
_symmetry.space_group_name_H-M   'P 1'
#
loop_
_entity.id
_entity.type
_entity.pdbx_description
1 polymer ?
#
loop_
_entity_poly.entity_id
_entity_poly.type
_entity_poly.pdbx_seq_one_letter_code
_entity_poly.pdbx_strand_id
1 'polypeptide(L)'
;MRKRTKKNAARKLAKVKSRKRRQEIIGSLKGMACHADCKHLYFKLTHHHMKKFSEMGIVYTPADGKKRFPGKVMRLGALQNKEIEIHDYQDDMTTSHGDGRYLVSFKDKSTGEWGKIFTSSEEMKNILDQVSDMEDGFPFETTIESEVFDGNKVKYKFT
;
A
#
# COMPACT_ATOMS: atom_id res chain seq x y z
N MET A 1 18.21 9.04 25.75
CA MET A 1 19.69 9.07 25.79
C MET A 1 20.21 9.76 27.06
N ARG A 2 21.21 9.18 27.73
CA ARG A 2 21.84 9.77 28.94
C ARG A 2 22.61 11.07 28.62
N LYS A 3 22.63 12.02 29.56
CA LYS A 3 23.28 13.35 29.44
C LYS A 3 24.77 13.27 29.03
N ARG A 4 25.51 12.31 29.60
CA ARG A 4 26.92 12.04 29.28
C ARG A 4 27.13 11.77 27.78
N THR A 5 26.30 10.92 27.19
CA THR A 5 26.38 10.54 25.77
C THR A 5 26.14 11.74 24.87
N LYS A 6 25.13 12.57 25.18
CA LYS A 6 24.81 13.80 24.44
C LYS A 6 26.00 14.77 24.42
N LYS A 7 26.58 15.06 25.59
CA LYS A 7 27.74 15.97 25.74
C LYS A 7 28.98 15.44 25.01
N ASN A 8 29.23 14.13 25.08
CA ASN A 8 30.37 13.52 24.41
C ASN A 8 30.25 13.57 22.88
N ALA A 9 29.07 13.31 22.33
CA ALA A 9 28.83 13.40 20.89
C ALA A 9 29.06 14.83 20.36
N ALA A 10 28.51 15.85 21.04
CA ALA A 10 28.68 17.25 20.68
C ALA A 10 30.17 17.69 20.66
N ARG A 11 30.92 17.35 21.72
CA ARG A 11 32.36 17.67 21.82
C ARG A 11 33.19 17.00 20.73
N LYS A 12 32.85 15.75 20.38
CA LYS A 12 33.56 15.02 19.31
C LYS A 12 33.25 15.62 17.95
N LEU A 13 31.98 15.92 17.65
CA LEU A 13 31.58 16.53 16.38
C LEU A 13 32.21 17.91 16.15
N ALA A 14 32.41 18.70 17.22
CA ALA A 14 33.06 20.01 17.11
C ALA A 14 34.56 19.94 16.80
N LYS A 15 35.25 18.87 17.22
CA LYS A 15 36.71 18.72 17.05
C LYS A 15 37.11 18.00 15.76
N VAL A 16 36.18 17.29 15.13
CA VAL A 16 36.48 16.43 13.98
C VAL A 16 36.52 17.23 12.69
N LYS A 17 37.71 17.31 12.08
CA LYS A 17 37.95 17.93 10.76
C LYS A 17 37.65 16.99 9.59
N SER A 18 37.85 15.68 9.78
CA SER A 18 37.65 14.67 8.73
C SER A 18 36.17 14.40 8.46
N ARG A 19 35.75 14.50 7.19
CA ARG A 19 34.37 14.23 6.74
C ARG A 19 33.95 12.78 7.02
N LYS A 20 34.82 11.81 6.72
CA LYS A 20 34.56 10.37 6.95
C LYS A 20 34.33 10.08 8.43
N ARG A 21 35.23 10.58 9.30
CA ARG A 21 35.09 10.40 10.76
C ARG A 21 33.85 11.10 11.32
N ARG A 22 33.47 12.24 10.75
CA ARG A 22 32.24 12.95 11.13
C ARG A 22 31.01 12.12 10.80
N GLN A 23 30.97 11.49 9.62
CA GLN A 23 29.87 10.62 9.19
C GLN A 23 29.73 9.38 10.07
N GLU A 24 30.83 8.73 10.48
CA GLU A 24 30.82 7.61 11.43
C GLU A 24 30.18 7.99 12.77
N ILE A 25 30.57 9.14 13.33
CA ILE A 25 30.03 9.64 14.61
C ILE A 25 28.55 9.98 14.48
N ILE A 26 28.14 10.59 13.35
CA ILE A 26 26.73 10.87 13.04
C ILE A 26 25.93 9.57 12.92
N GLY A 27 26.47 8.54 12.26
CA GLY A 27 25.83 7.23 12.13
C GLY A 27 25.61 6.55 13.47
N SER A 28 26.65 6.50 14.32
CA SER A 28 26.57 5.97 15.68
C SER A 28 25.55 6.75 16.54
N LEU A 29 25.54 8.08 16.45
CA LEU A 29 24.57 8.93 17.15
C LEU A 29 23.14 8.72 16.64
N LYS A 30 22.95 8.51 15.34
CA LYS A 30 21.64 8.27 14.71
C LYS A 30 20.98 7.03 15.31
N GLY A 31 21.69 5.90 15.39
CA GLY A 31 21.16 4.67 15.98
C GLY A 31 20.66 4.87 17.41
N MET A 32 21.49 5.49 18.27
CA MET A 32 21.10 5.79 19.66
C MET A 32 19.96 6.83 19.75
N ALA A 33 19.89 7.78 18.83
CA ALA A 33 18.86 8.81 18.80
C ALA A 33 17.50 8.27 18.34
N CYS A 34 17.47 7.31 17.41
CA CYS A 34 16.26 6.64 16.94
C CYS A 34 15.51 5.91 18.06
N HIS A 35 16.24 5.26 18.98
CA HIS A 35 15.64 4.50 20.08
C HIS A 35 15.18 5.35 21.28
N ALA A 36 15.49 6.64 21.32
CA ALA A 36 15.34 7.43 22.55
C ALA A 36 14.70 8.81 22.35
N ASP A 37 13.84 8.95 21.35
CA ASP A 37 13.13 10.18 20.95
C ASP A 37 14.00 11.45 21.00
N CYS A 38 15.15 11.40 20.34
CA CYS A 38 16.13 12.49 20.35
C CYS A 38 16.17 13.25 19.01
N LYS A 39 15.04 13.36 18.29
CA LYS A 39 14.97 13.92 16.92
C LYS A 39 15.47 15.37 16.85
N HIS A 40 15.02 16.22 17.77
CA HIS A 40 15.43 17.63 17.81
C HIS A 40 16.93 17.81 18.15
N LEU A 41 17.46 16.98 19.06
CA LEU A 41 18.88 16.98 19.39
C LEU A 41 19.74 16.49 18.22
N TYR A 42 19.28 15.47 17.49
CA TYR A 42 19.97 14.96 16.31
C TYR A 42 20.08 16.05 15.23
N PHE A 43 19.00 16.78 14.96
CA PHE A 43 19.02 17.94 14.08
C PHE A 43 20.02 19.01 14.55
N LYS A 44 19.97 19.43 15.82
CA LYS A 44 20.91 20.45 16.34
C LYS A 44 22.39 20.07 16.22
N LEU A 45 22.72 18.78 16.40
CA LEU A 45 24.11 18.32 16.37
C LEU A 45 24.62 18.03 14.96
N THR A 46 23.73 17.64 14.04
CA THR A 46 24.13 17.09 12.74
C THR A 46 23.64 17.92 11.55
N HIS A 47 22.65 18.79 11.78
CA HIS A 47 21.88 19.53 10.77
C HIS A 47 21.17 18.62 9.76
N HIS A 48 20.91 17.36 10.17
CA HIS A 48 20.14 16.40 9.38
C HIS A 48 18.83 16.08 10.09
N HIS A 49 17.74 16.08 9.34
CA HIS A 49 16.46 15.58 9.82
C HIS A 49 16.43 14.06 9.77
N MET A 50 15.74 13.47 10.73
CA MET A 50 15.38 12.06 10.68
C MET A 50 14.25 11.91 9.66
N LYS A 51 14.51 11.23 8.54
CA LYS A 51 13.49 10.96 7.51
C LYS A 51 12.36 10.15 8.11
N LYS A 52 11.11 10.49 7.79
CA LYS A 52 9.96 9.63 8.09
C LYS A 52 9.96 8.46 7.09
N PHE A 53 9.45 7.30 7.52
CA PHE A 53 9.33 6.15 6.62
C PHE A 53 8.50 6.47 5.37
N SER A 54 7.42 7.24 5.52
CA SER A 54 6.57 7.72 4.42
C SER A 54 7.31 8.53 3.36
N GLU A 55 8.40 9.20 3.73
CA GLU A 55 9.21 10.05 2.85
C GLU A 55 10.34 9.26 2.16
N MET A 56 10.52 7.98 2.51
CA MET A 56 11.61 7.16 1.97
C MET A 56 11.24 6.49 0.65
N GLY A 57 9.98 6.57 0.21
CA GLY A 57 9.50 5.89 -1.01
C GLY A 57 9.65 4.37 -0.95
N ILE A 58 9.85 3.80 0.24
CA ILE A 58 10.01 2.36 0.44
C ILE A 58 8.61 1.75 0.43
N VAL A 59 8.22 1.21 -0.71
CA VAL A 59 7.01 0.41 -0.86
C VAL A 59 7.39 -1.06 -0.73
N TYR A 60 6.61 -1.83 0.03
CA TYR A 60 6.79 -3.27 0.10
C TYR A 60 6.49 -3.89 -1.27
N THR A 61 7.50 -4.47 -1.91
CA THR A 61 7.36 -5.33 -3.08
C THR A 61 7.29 -6.79 -2.61
N PRO A 62 6.13 -7.46 -2.75
CA PRO A 62 6.02 -8.88 -2.42
C PRO A 62 6.95 -9.71 -3.31
N ALA A 63 7.51 -10.80 -2.77
CA ALA A 63 8.33 -11.73 -3.55
C ALA A 63 7.56 -12.35 -4.73
N ASP A 64 6.23 -12.47 -4.61
CA ASP A 64 5.34 -13.02 -5.62
C ASP A 64 5.09 -12.09 -6.82
N GLY A 65 5.53 -10.82 -6.76
CA GLY A 65 5.28 -9.81 -7.80
C GLY A 65 3.81 -9.34 -7.91
N LYS A 66 2.88 -9.99 -7.22
CA LYS A 66 1.44 -9.68 -7.27
C LYS A 66 1.09 -8.38 -6.54
N LYS A 67 0.20 -7.57 -7.13
CA LYS A 67 -0.31 -6.34 -6.53
C LYS A 67 -1.07 -6.63 -5.23
N ARG A 68 -0.98 -5.70 -4.28
CA ARG A 68 -1.73 -5.73 -3.00
C ARG A 68 -2.60 -4.50 -2.90
N PHE A 69 -3.92 -4.68 -2.99
CA PHE A 69 -4.86 -3.57 -2.88
C PHE A 69 -5.21 -3.24 -1.42
N PRO A 70 -5.39 -1.94 -1.10
CA PRO A 70 -5.85 -1.50 0.21
C PRO A 70 -7.31 -1.94 0.46
N GLY A 71 -7.77 -1.77 1.70
CA GLY A 71 -9.16 -2.07 2.06
C GLY A 71 -9.45 -3.53 2.43
N LYS A 72 -10.66 -3.74 2.96
CA LYS A 72 -11.16 -5.06 3.37
C LYS A 72 -11.64 -5.87 2.17
N VAL A 73 -11.50 -7.18 2.24
CA VAL A 73 -12.12 -8.08 1.25
C VAL A 73 -13.62 -8.09 1.49
N MET A 74 -14.41 -7.73 0.49
CA MET A 74 -15.87 -7.75 0.53
C MET A 74 -16.43 -8.89 -0.30
N ARG A 75 -17.65 -9.33 0.03
CA ARG A 75 -18.40 -10.28 -0.79
C ARG A 75 -19.13 -9.52 -1.90
N LEU A 76 -19.20 -10.10 -3.10
CA LEU A 76 -19.92 -9.52 -4.24
C LEU A 76 -21.39 -9.17 -3.88
N GLY A 77 -22.09 -10.03 -3.14
CA GLY A 77 -23.46 -9.75 -2.72
C GLY A 77 -23.63 -8.53 -1.79
N ALA A 78 -22.58 -8.08 -1.09
CA ALA A 78 -22.64 -6.87 -0.27
C ALA A 78 -22.49 -5.57 -1.09
N LEU A 79 -22.07 -5.71 -2.35
CA LEU A 79 -21.92 -4.64 -3.33
C LEU A 79 -23.06 -4.61 -4.36
N GLN A 80 -24.04 -5.52 -4.24
CA GLN A 80 -25.14 -5.56 -5.17
C GLN A 80 -25.93 -4.24 -5.14
N ASN A 81 -26.23 -3.72 -6.33
CA ASN A 81 -26.97 -2.47 -6.54
C ASN A 81 -26.31 -1.23 -5.90
N LYS A 82 -24.98 -1.26 -5.71
CA LYS A 82 -24.20 -0.09 -5.30
C LYS A 82 -23.31 0.38 -6.43
N GLU A 83 -23.26 1.69 -6.60
CA GLU A 83 -22.29 2.34 -7.48
C GLU A 83 -20.90 2.26 -6.85
N ILE A 84 -19.96 1.72 -7.62
CA ILE A 84 -18.56 1.59 -7.24
C ILE A 84 -17.67 2.10 -8.36
N GLU A 85 -16.49 2.58 -7.98
CA GLU A 85 -15.43 2.97 -8.90
C GLU A 85 -14.35 1.88 -8.89
N ILE A 86 -14.15 1.21 -10.01
CA ILE A 86 -13.10 0.20 -10.17
C ILE A 86 -11.81 0.91 -10.56
N HIS A 87 -10.73 0.63 -9.83
CA HIS A 87 -9.45 1.33 -10.01
C HIS A 87 -8.34 0.48 -10.60
N ASP A 88 -8.29 -0.81 -10.27
CA ASP A 88 -7.24 -1.72 -10.73
C ASP A 88 -7.66 -3.17 -10.42
N TYR A 89 -6.97 -4.14 -11.00
CA TYR A 89 -7.13 -5.54 -10.68
C TYR A 89 -5.80 -6.30 -10.74
N GLN A 90 -5.81 -7.49 -10.14
CA GLN A 90 -4.73 -8.46 -10.19
C GLN A 90 -5.30 -9.80 -10.60
N ASP A 91 -4.75 -10.36 -11.66
CA ASP A 91 -5.06 -11.68 -12.17
C ASP A 91 -4.37 -12.78 -11.37
N ASP A 92 -4.79 -14.02 -11.65
CA ASP A 92 -4.22 -15.26 -11.13
C ASP A 92 -3.99 -15.31 -9.60
N MET A 93 -5.03 -14.98 -8.83
CA MET A 93 -4.97 -15.09 -7.38
C MET A 93 -5.43 -16.47 -6.91
N THR A 94 -4.53 -17.17 -6.20
CA THR A 94 -4.85 -18.39 -5.44
C THR A 94 -5.58 -18.04 -4.16
N THR A 95 -6.75 -18.65 -3.96
CA THR A 95 -7.55 -18.51 -2.74
C THR A 95 -7.90 -19.87 -2.17
N SER A 96 -8.33 -19.93 -0.90
CA SER A 96 -8.86 -21.16 -0.29
C SER A 96 -10.07 -21.75 -1.03
N HIS A 97 -10.69 -20.97 -1.93
CA HIS A 97 -11.87 -21.35 -2.70
C HIS A 97 -11.55 -21.59 -4.19
N GLY A 98 -10.28 -21.78 -4.53
CA GLY A 98 -9.81 -22.09 -5.89
C GLY A 98 -8.77 -21.09 -6.42
N ASP A 99 -8.12 -21.53 -7.49
CA ASP A 99 -7.07 -20.81 -8.22
C ASP A 99 -7.64 -19.94 -9.36
N GLY A 100 -6.79 -19.10 -9.94
CA GLY A 100 -7.12 -18.30 -11.12
C GLY A 100 -8.22 -17.25 -10.90
N ARG A 101 -8.46 -16.79 -9.66
CA ARG A 101 -9.45 -15.74 -9.38
C ARG A 101 -8.84 -14.37 -9.62
N TYR A 102 -9.66 -13.39 -9.98
CA TYR A 102 -9.19 -12.01 -10.09
C TYR A 102 -9.50 -11.27 -8.79
N LEU A 103 -8.55 -10.51 -8.29
CA LEU A 103 -8.74 -9.59 -7.19
C LEU A 103 -8.93 -8.18 -7.76
N VAL A 104 -10.09 -7.59 -7.54
CA VAL A 104 -10.44 -6.27 -8.07
C VAL A 104 -10.43 -5.25 -6.95
N SER A 105 -9.77 -4.12 -7.17
CA SER A 105 -9.75 -2.95 -6.29
C SER A 105 -10.88 -2.00 -6.67
N PHE A 106 -11.69 -1.62 -5.69
CA PHE A 106 -12.76 -0.66 -5.90
C PHE A 106 -12.80 0.37 -4.78
N LYS A 107 -13.47 1.49 -5.06
CA LYS A 107 -13.83 2.51 -4.10
C LYS A 107 -15.34 2.67 -4.09
N ASP A 108 -15.94 2.60 -2.91
CA ASP A 108 -17.37 2.82 -2.76
C ASP A 108 -17.66 4.32 -2.92
N LYS A 109 -18.50 4.69 -3.88
CA LYS A 109 -18.82 6.10 -4.15
C LYS A 109 -19.54 6.79 -3.00
N SER A 110 -20.37 6.05 -2.28
CA SER A 110 -21.21 6.60 -1.20
C SER A 110 -20.41 6.90 0.06
N THR A 111 -19.45 6.03 0.40
CA THR A 111 -18.65 6.16 1.62
C THR A 111 -17.23 6.68 1.37
N GLY A 112 -16.73 6.58 0.14
CA GLY A 112 -15.33 6.85 -0.21
C GLY A 112 -14.35 5.79 0.29
N GLU A 113 -14.84 4.69 0.88
CA GLU A 113 -14.00 3.63 1.42
C GLU A 113 -13.41 2.75 0.31
N TRP A 114 -12.13 2.40 0.46
CA TRP A 114 -11.47 1.41 -0.39
C TRP A 114 -11.83 -0.01 0.04
N GLY A 115 -12.08 -0.86 -0.94
CA GLY A 115 -12.27 -2.28 -0.73
C GLY A 115 -11.75 -3.11 -1.89
N LYS A 116 -11.83 -4.43 -1.72
CA LYS A 116 -11.44 -5.37 -2.77
C LYS A 116 -12.37 -6.57 -2.81
N ILE A 117 -12.56 -7.14 -3.99
CA ILE A 117 -13.43 -8.29 -4.22
C ILE A 117 -12.71 -9.35 -5.04
N PHE A 118 -13.02 -10.62 -4.77
CA PHE A 118 -12.61 -11.71 -5.63
C PHE A 118 -13.72 -12.02 -6.63
N THR A 119 -13.38 -12.10 -7.91
CA THR A 119 -14.29 -12.58 -8.95
C THR A 119 -13.72 -13.82 -9.63
N SER A 120 -14.60 -14.76 -9.93
CA SER A 120 -14.34 -15.92 -10.79
C SER A 120 -15.23 -15.91 -12.03
N SER A 121 -16.02 -14.84 -12.24
CA SER A 121 -16.92 -14.71 -13.39
C SER A 121 -16.10 -14.44 -14.65
N GLU A 122 -16.19 -15.31 -15.64
CA GLU A 122 -15.49 -15.15 -16.93
C GLU A 122 -15.85 -13.84 -17.63
N GLU A 123 -17.12 -13.40 -17.53
CA GLU A 123 -17.57 -12.12 -18.09
C GLU A 123 -16.85 -10.94 -17.43
N MET A 124 -16.78 -10.91 -16.10
CA MET A 124 -16.10 -9.81 -15.39
C MET A 124 -14.60 -9.81 -15.67
N LYS A 125 -13.97 -10.99 -15.78
CA LYS A 125 -12.55 -11.10 -16.13
C LYS A 125 -12.29 -10.51 -17.51
N ASN A 126 -13.07 -10.92 -18.50
CA ASN A 126 -12.94 -10.45 -19.87
C ASN A 126 -13.11 -8.91 -19.96
N ILE A 127 -14.08 -8.33 -19.25
CA ILE A 127 -14.25 -6.87 -19.18
C ILE A 127 -13.00 -6.21 -18.58
N LEU A 128 -12.46 -6.73 -17.46
CA LEU A 128 -11.28 -6.16 -16.82
C LEU A 128 -10.05 -6.22 -17.73
N ASP A 129 -9.85 -7.33 -18.44
CA ASP A 129 -8.75 -7.49 -19.40
C ASP A 129 -8.88 -6.51 -20.57
N GLN A 130 -10.08 -6.38 -21.15
CA GLN A 130 -10.33 -5.40 -22.21
C GLN A 130 -10.07 -3.96 -21.74
N VAL A 131 -10.54 -3.60 -20.53
CA VAL A 131 -10.31 -2.28 -19.96
C VAL A 131 -8.81 -2.04 -19.69
N SER A 132 -8.07 -3.09 -19.31
CA SER A 132 -6.62 -2.99 -19.08
C SER A 132 -5.81 -2.70 -20.33
N ASP A 133 -6.29 -3.16 -21.49
CA ASP A 133 -5.66 -2.91 -22.79
C ASP A 133 -5.96 -1.50 -23.33
N MET A 134 -6.92 -0.77 -22.71
CA MET A 134 -7.23 0.61 -23.06
C MET A 134 -6.25 1.59 -22.38
N GLU A 135 -5.80 2.61 -23.10
CA GLU A 135 -4.79 3.58 -22.63
C GLU A 135 -5.22 4.34 -21.35
N ASP A 136 -6.52 4.58 -21.18
CA ASP A 136 -7.12 5.24 -20.01
C ASP A 136 -8.37 4.48 -19.53
N GLY A 137 -8.25 3.14 -19.42
CA GLY A 137 -9.38 2.29 -19.05
C GLY A 137 -9.78 2.38 -17.56
N PHE A 138 -8.84 2.75 -16.68
CA PHE A 138 -9.07 2.87 -15.24
C PHE A 138 -8.77 4.28 -14.73
N PRO A 139 -9.57 4.80 -13.78
CA PRO A 139 -10.72 4.17 -13.15
C PRO A 139 -12.01 4.26 -13.99
N PHE A 140 -12.95 3.33 -13.78
CA PHE A 140 -14.29 3.40 -14.37
C PHE A 140 -15.38 3.14 -13.32
N GLU A 141 -16.56 3.70 -13.55
CA GLU A 141 -17.72 3.56 -12.68
C GLU A 141 -18.64 2.44 -13.17
N THR A 142 -19.17 1.65 -12.24
CA THR A 142 -20.11 0.57 -12.56
C THR A 142 -20.98 0.23 -11.36
N THR A 143 -22.09 -0.44 -11.63
CA THR A 143 -22.90 -1.11 -10.61
C THR A 143 -22.72 -2.62 -10.73
N ILE A 144 -22.71 -3.31 -9.58
CA ILE A 144 -22.74 -4.77 -9.57
C ILE A 144 -24.19 -5.23 -9.50
N GLU A 145 -24.66 -5.86 -10.57
CA GLU A 145 -25.95 -6.53 -10.59
C GLU A 145 -25.78 -8.03 -10.37
N SER A 146 -26.84 -8.66 -9.85
CA SER A 146 -26.89 -10.12 -9.71
C SER A 146 -28.02 -10.69 -10.56
N GLU A 147 -27.73 -11.79 -11.25
CA GLU A 147 -28.63 -12.49 -12.15
C GLU A 147 -28.74 -13.94 -11.71
N VAL A 148 -29.98 -14.45 -11.64
CA VAL A 148 -30.23 -15.84 -11.29
C VAL A 148 -30.01 -16.70 -12.52
N PHE A 149 -29.10 -17.66 -12.42
CA PHE A 149 -28.74 -18.61 -13.45
C PHE A 149 -29.00 -20.04 -12.97
N ASP A 150 -29.52 -20.87 -13.89
CA ASP A 150 -29.61 -22.33 -13.82
C ASP A 150 -29.91 -22.92 -12.41
N GLY A 151 -31.17 -22.83 -12.00
CA GLY A 151 -31.68 -23.49 -10.80
C GLY A 151 -31.16 -22.93 -9.47
N ASN A 152 -31.29 -21.62 -9.26
CA ASN A 152 -30.96 -20.84 -8.04
C ASN A 152 -29.49 -20.45 -7.83
N LYS A 153 -28.61 -20.56 -8.83
CA LYS A 153 -27.26 -19.99 -8.72
C LYS A 153 -27.33 -18.50 -9.05
N VAL A 154 -26.49 -17.70 -8.39
CA VAL A 154 -26.43 -16.25 -8.62
C VAL A 154 -25.10 -15.92 -9.28
N LYS A 155 -25.16 -15.26 -10.44
CA LYS A 155 -24.01 -14.69 -11.14
C LYS A 155 -24.00 -13.19 -10.90
N TYR A 156 -22.81 -12.61 -10.81
CA TYR A 156 -22.63 -11.16 -10.70
C TYR A 156 -21.97 -10.62 -11.97
N LYS A 157 -22.39 -9.44 -12.42
CA LYS A 157 -21.88 -8.77 -13.62
C LYS A 157 -21.72 -7.27 -13.38
N PHE A 158 -20.82 -6.67 -14.15
CA PHE A 158 -20.74 -5.21 -14.28
C PHE A 158 -21.83 -4.74 -15.24
N THR A 159 -22.45 -3.62 -14.88
CA THR A 159 -23.44 -2.87 -15.67
C THR A 159 -23.12 -1.39 -15.57
#